data_AF-A0AA43F500-F1
#
_entry.id   AF-A0AA43F500-F1
#
_cell.length_a   1.000
_cell.length_b   1.000
_cell.length_c   1.000
_cell.angle_alpha   90.00
_cell.angle_beta   90.00
_cell.angle_gamma   90.00
#
_symmetry.space_group_name_H-M   'P 1'
#
loop_
_entity.id
_entity.type
_entity.pdbx_description
1 polymer ?
#
loop_
_entity_poly.entity_id
_entity_poly.type
_entity_poly.pdbx_seq_one_letter_code
_entity_poly.pdbx_strand_id
1 'polypeptide(L)'
;MYAAIVLGLITTVCVWQGPAAAEGQVLVLEDFQAKEADGFPSQWDHENQRSQSKGRDAYKVQAENGASFLSAKDAGQRIKKKKIDWDPKAYPILTWRWRLNKASSGTEPLAAVYASLDTDLLFIPVFTKYVWSSSKPEGTFTEGGMFSGSEIVVQSGTKEIGQWFEERVNVYDDFKRIHEHEPAAKAWGISIIAAPGVEIDFGPLIAAPVN
;
A
#
# COMPACT_ATOMS: atom_id res chain seq x y z
N MET A 1 -82.41 -7.55 -5.27
CA MET A 1 -81.61 -6.83 -4.26
C MET A 1 -80.70 -7.83 -3.58
N TYR A 2 -79.39 -7.64 -3.65
CA TYR A 2 -78.32 -7.90 -2.66
C TYR A 2 -77.00 -7.96 -3.44
N ALA A 3 -76.25 -6.87 -3.40
CA ALA A 3 -74.91 -6.77 -3.95
C ALA A 3 -73.91 -7.25 -2.88
N ALA A 4 -73.09 -8.25 -3.21
CA ALA A 4 -72.01 -8.71 -2.35
C ALA A 4 -70.75 -7.88 -2.65
N ILE A 5 -70.30 -7.10 -1.67
CA ILE A 5 -69.05 -6.33 -1.73
C ILE A 5 -67.94 -7.24 -1.18
N VAL A 6 -66.97 -7.58 -2.02
CA VAL A 6 -65.75 -8.26 -1.61
C VAL A 6 -64.72 -7.18 -1.25
N LEU A 7 -64.42 -7.03 0.04
CA LEU A 7 -63.32 -6.19 0.51
C LEU A 7 -62.00 -6.96 0.36
N GLY A 8 -61.13 -6.51 -0.55
CA GLY A 8 -59.75 -6.97 -0.63
C GLY A 8 -58.90 -6.34 0.47
N LEU A 9 -58.35 -7.15 1.37
CA LEU A 9 -57.33 -6.72 2.33
C LEU A 9 -56.02 -6.46 1.59
N ILE A 10 -55.55 -5.22 1.58
CA ILE A 10 -54.19 -4.87 1.17
C ILE A 10 -53.30 -5.00 2.42
N THR A 11 -52.52 -6.06 2.51
CA THR A 11 -51.47 -6.20 3.52
C THR A 11 -50.23 -5.44 3.06
N THR A 12 -50.02 -4.24 3.61
CA THR A 12 -48.78 -3.49 3.42
C THR A 12 -47.67 -4.19 4.21
N VAL A 13 -46.74 -4.83 3.51
CA VAL A 13 -45.52 -5.39 4.12
C VAL A 13 -44.58 -4.22 4.38
N CYS A 14 -44.48 -3.78 5.63
CA CYS A 14 -43.40 -2.89 6.06
C CYS A 14 -42.10 -3.69 6.05
N VAL A 15 -41.32 -3.55 4.97
CA VAL A 15 -39.94 -4.02 4.93
C VAL A 15 -39.14 -3.12 5.86
N TRP A 16 -38.85 -3.62 7.06
CA TRP A 16 -37.90 -3.00 7.97
C TRP A 16 -36.52 -3.16 7.34
N GLN A 17 -36.09 -2.13 6.59
CA GLN A 17 -34.69 -2.02 6.23
C GLN A 17 -33.94 -1.68 7.51
N GLY A 18 -33.31 -2.70 8.10
CA GLY A 18 -32.30 -2.46 9.12
C GLY A 18 -31.23 -1.52 8.55
N PRO A 19 -30.50 -0.79 9.42
CA PRO A 19 -29.42 0.06 8.95
C PRO A 19 -28.48 -0.80 8.10
N ALA A 20 -28.32 -0.43 6.83
CA ALA A 20 -27.27 -0.98 6.00
C ALA A 20 -25.96 -0.72 6.75
N ALA A 21 -25.29 -1.79 7.16
CA ALA A 21 -23.89 -1.68 7.55
C ALA A 21 -23.21 -0.97 6.37
N ALA A 22 -22.55 0.15 6.65
CA ALA A 22 -21.69 0.77 5.65
C ALA A 22 -20.66 -0.31 5.27
N GLU A 23 -20.82 -0.94 4.12
CA GLU A 23 -19.76 -1.73 3.50
C GLU A 23 -18.59 -0.76 3.35
N GLY A 24 -17.58 -0.92 4.22
CA GLY A 24 -16.53 0.06 4.46
C GLY A 24 -15.84 0.43 3.14
N GLN A 25 -16.13 1.63 2.65
CA GLN A 25 -15.55 2.14 1.42
C GLN A 25 -14.03 2.11 1.55
N VAL A 26 -13.34 1.39 0.65
CA VAL A 26 -11.88 1.36 0.62
C VAL A 26 -11.35 2.64 -0.05
N LEU A 27 -10.17 3.09 0.38
CA LEU A 27 -9.45 4.22 -0.19
C LEU A 27 -8.32 3.70 -1.09
N VAL A 28 -8.40 3.95 -2.39
CA VAL A 28 -7.32 3.61 -3.34
C VAL A 28 -6.24 4.68 -3.26
N LEU A 29 -5.06 4.32 -2.74
CA LEU A 29 -3.90 5.22 -2.68
C LEU A 29 -3.15 5.25 -4.02
N GLU A 30 -3.08 4.09 -4.67
CA GLU A 30 -2.44 3.90 -5.97
C GLU A 30 -3.00 2.64 -6.66
N ASP A 31 -3.39 2.76 -7.94
CA ASP A 31 -3.87 1.65 -8.78
C ASP A 31 -2.94 1.33 -9.95
N PHE A 32 -1.88 2.14 -10.13
CA PHE A 32 -0.92 2.10 -11.21
C PHE A 32 -1.55 2.19 -12.61
N GLN A 33 -2.69 2.85 -12.79
CA GLN A 33 -3.25 3.07 -14.12
C GLN A 33 -2.62 4.28 -14.83
N ALA A 34 -2.33 5.34 -14.09
CA ALA A 34 -1.77 6.57 -14.63
C ALA A 34 -0.24 6.50 -14.77
N LYS A 35 0.27 6.76 -15.98
CA LYS A 35 1.71 6.79 -16.28
C LYS A 35 2.08 7.90 -17.24
N GLU A 36 3.31 8.36 -17.12
CA GLU A 36 3.95 9.32 -18.03
C GLU A 36 4.36 8.64 -19.35
N ALA A 37 4.78 9.45 -20.33
CA ALA A 37 5.10 8.97 -21.69
C ALA A 37 6.19 7.87 -21.73
N ASP A 38 7.09 7.87 -20.75
CA ASP A 38 8.15 6.87 -20.62
C ASP A 38 7.75 5.65 -19.77
N GLY A 39 6.50 5.60 -19.29
CA GLY A 39 5.97 4.54 -18.44
C GLY A 39 6.18 4.73 -16.94
N PHE A 40 6.81 5.80 -16.48
CA PHE A 40 6.95 6.08 -15.05
C PHE A 40 5.57 6.39 -14.42
N PRO A 41 5.25 5.92 -13.19
CA PRO A 41 3.95 6.15 -12.59
C PRO A 41 3.71 7.64 -12.32
N SER A 42 2.53 8.14 -12.70
CA SER A 42 2.20 9.55 -12.55
C SER A 42 2.08 9.97 -11.09
N GLN A 43 2.49 11.21 -10.76
CA GLN A 43 2.48 11.78 -9.41
C GLN A 43 3.44 11.12 -8.41
N TRP A 44 4.36 10.30 -8.90
CA TRP A 44 5.49 9.82 -8.12
C TRP A 44 6.69 10.73 -8.33
N ASP A 45 7.45 10.94 -7.26
CA ASP A 45 8.74 11.61 -7.27
C ASP A 45 9.84 10.60 -6.96
N HIS A 46 11.04 10.84 -7.48
CA HIS A 46 12.27 10.17 -7.12
C HIS A 46 12.85 10.75 -5.83
N GLU A 47 13.68 9.98 -5.13
CA GLU A 47 14.37 10.48 -3.93
C GLU A 47 15.46 11.50 -4.25
N ASN A 48 16.27 11.25 -5.28
CA ASN A 48 17.47 12.02 -5.59
C ASN A 48 17.38 12.70 -6.96
N GLN A 49 17.30 14.03 -6.96
CA GLN A 49 17.22 14.83 -8.18
C GLN A 49 18.48 14.74 -9.08
N ARG A 50 19.62 14.27 -8.56
CA ARG A 50 20.87 14.16 -9.32
C ARG A 50 21.02 12.83 -10.09
N SER A 51 20.14 11.85 -9.88
CA SER A 51 20.20 10.52 -10.52
C SER A 51 18.87 10.08 -11.16
N GLN A 52 18.06 11.06 -11.56
CA GLN A 52 16.74 10.89 -12.16
C GLN A 52 16.59 9.69 -13.10
N SER A 53 17.54 9.57 -14.05
CA SER A 53 17.47 8.59 -15.12
C SER A 53 17.41 7.16 -14.57
N LYS A 54 18.29 6.79 -13.64
CA LYS A 54 18.32 5.41 -13.11
C LYS A 54 17.02 5.03 -12.43
N GLY A 55 16.49 5.87 -11.54
CA GLY A 55 15.22 5.60 -10.86
C GLY A 55 14.06 5.54 -11.86
N ARG A 56 13.97 6.52 -12.77
CA ARG A 56 12.87 6.62 -13.73
C ARG A 56 12.87 5.50 -14.77
N ASP A 57 14.05 5.00 -15.14
CA ASP A 57 14.21 3.86 -16.05
C ASP A 57 13.87 2.53 -15.38
N ALA A 58 14.12 2.43 -14.06
CA ALA A 58 13.88 1.21 -13.30
C ALA A 58 12.40 0.94 -13.00
N TYR A 59 11.57 1.98 -12.85
CA TYR A 59 10.15 1.86 -12.47
C TYR A 59 9.24 2.11 -13.67
N LYS A 60 8.48 1.10 -14.08
CA LYS A 60 7.56 1.18 -15.23
C LYS A 60 6.21 0.57 -14.91
N VAL A 61 5.14 1.32 -15.18
CA VAL A 61 3.76 0.81 -15.12
C VAL A 61 3.51 -0.14 -16.28
N GLN A 62 3.12 -1.36 -15.93
CA GLN A 62 2.78 -2.45 -16.83
C GLN A 62 1.35 -2.91 -16.58
N ALA A 63 0.84 -3.76 -17.48
CA ALA A 63 -0.46 -4.41 -17.32
C ALA A 63 -0.38 -5.87 -17.73
N GLU A 64 -1.05 -6.74 -16.98
CA GLU A 64 -1.17 -8.18 -17.23
C GLU A 64 -2.61 -8.59 -16.93
N ASN A 65 -3.27 -9.28 -17.87
CA ASN A 65 -4.65 -9.75 -17.73
C ASN A 65 -5.67 -8.66 -17.30
N GLY A 66 -5.46 -7.42 -17.74
CA GLY A 66 -6.33 -6.29 -17.41
C GLY A 66 -6.06 -5.62 -16.06
N ALA A 67 -5.08 -6.09 -15.28
CA ALA A 67 -4.64 -5.46 -14.04
C ALA A 67 -3.34 -4.69 -14.25
N SER A 68 -3.29 -3.43 -13.79
CA SER A 68 -2.08 -2.62 -13.80
C SER A 68 -1.22 -2.85 -12.56
N PHE A 69 0.09 -2.74 -12.73
CA PHE A 69 1.07 -2.84 -11.65
C PHE A 69 2.33 -2.04 -11.98
N LEU A 70 3.10 -1.71 -10.95
CA LEU A 70 4.42 -1.12 -11.10
C LEU A 70 5.48 -2.20 -11.15
N SER A 71 6.20 -2.32 -12.26
CA SER A 71 7.38 -3.17 -12.36
C SER A 71 8.63 -2.38 -12.00
N ALA A 72 9.47 -2.94 -11.13
CA ALA A 72 10.74 -2.36 -10.72
C ALA A 72 11.90 -3.29 -11.11
N LYS A 73 12.94 -2.77 -11.76
CA LYS A 73 14.11 -3.54 -12.20
C LYS A 73 15.41 -2.81 -11.87
N ASP A 74 16.26 -3.43 -11.06
CA ASP A 74 17.56 -2.88 -10.63
C ASP A 74 17.48 -1.42 -10.13
N ALA A 75 16.42 -1.10 -9.38
CA ALA A 75 16.12 0.29 -9.05
C ALA A 75 17.19 0.92 -8.17
N GLY A 76 17.48 0.30 -7.01
CA GLY A 76 18.46 0.82 -6.06
C GLY A 76 18.17 2.22 -5.53
N GLN A 77 16.97 2.74 -5.79
CA GLN A 77 16.53 4.09 -5.43
C GLN A 77 15.04 4.06 -5.10
N ARG A 78 14.67 4.84 -4.07
CA ARG A 78 13.29 5.01 -3.63
C ARG A 78 12.53 5.97 -4.55
N ILE A 79 11.26 5.66 -4.79
CA ILE A 79 10.26 6.60 -5.31
C ILE A 79 9.17 6.82 -4.27
N LYS A 80 8.50 7.97 -4.33
CA LYS A 80 7.55 8.44 -3.32
C LYS A 80 6.36 9.14 -3.96
N LYS A 81 5.15 8.81 -3.50
CA LYS A 81 3.93 9.56 -3.79
C LYS A 81 3.54 10.34 -2.55
N LYS A 82 3.65 11.66 -2.64
CA LYS A 82 3.46 12.59 -1.51
C LYS A 82 2.06 13.20 -1.53
N LYS A 83 1.65 13.77 -0.40
CA LYS A 83 0.40 14.54 -0.24
C LYS A 83 -0.84 13.75 -0.69
N ILE A 84 -0.84 12.46 -0.36
CA ILE A 84 -2.01 11.59 -0.52
C ILE A 84 -3.07 11.99 0.51
N ASP A 85 -4.34 12.01 0.11
CA ASP A 85 -5.45 12.33 1.01
C ASP A 85 -5.83 11.07 1.81
N TRP A 86 -4.97 10.70 2.75
CA TRP A 86 -5.11 9.49 3.57
C TRP A 86 -5.12 9.85 5.04
N ASP A 87 -6.27 9.68 5.70
CA ASP A 87 -6.38 9.69 7.15
C ASP A 87 -6.05 8.28 7.68
N PRO A 88 -4.89 8.08 8.34
CA PRO A 88 -4.48 6.76 8.81
C PRO A 88 -5.30 6.27 10.00
N LYS A 89 -6.04 7.14 10.69
CA LYS A 89 -6.93 6.73 11.78
C LYS A 89 -8.27 6.23 11.26
N ALA A 90 -8.78 6.84 10.19
CA ALA A 90 -9.99 6.38 9.51
C ALA A 90 -9.74 5.13 8.65
N TYR A 91 -8.57 5.05 8.00
CA TYR A 91 -8.17 3.95 7.12
C TYR A 91 -6.83 3.33 7.54
N PRO A 92 -6.76 2.65 8.69
CA PRO A 92 -5.51 2.16 9.28
C PRO A 92 -4.95 0.90 8.60
N ILE A 93 -5.75 0.18 7.82
CA ILE A 93 -5.31 -1.07 7.21
C ILE A 93 -4.77 -0.81 5.81
N LEU A 94 -3.46 -0.95 5.61
CA LEU A 94 -2.84 -0.89 4.29
C LEU A 94 -2.75 -2.30 3.70
N THR A 95 -3.24 -2.46 2.49
CA THR A 95 -3.18 -3.70 1.70
C THR A 95 -2.47 -3.44 0.38
N TRP A 96 -1.55 -4.32 0.01
CA TRP A 96 -0.92 -4.30 -1.32
C TRP A 96 -0.55 -5.70 -1.76
N ARG A 97 -0.22 -5.85 -3.04
CA ARG A 97 0.33 -7.10 -3.58
C ARG A 97 1.70 -6.86 -4.16
N TRP A 98 2.56 -7.87 -4.12
CA TRP A 98 3.85 -7.84 -4.79
C TRP A 98 4.26 -9.21 -5.30
N ARG A 99 5.06 -9.22 -6.37
CA ARG A 99 5.55 -10.44 -7.02
C ARG A 99 7.03 -10.33 -7.29
N LEU A 100 7.84 -11.10 -6.57
CA LEU A 100 9.27 -11.18 -6.82
C LEU A 100 9.51 -11.98 -8.10
N ASN A 101 10.16 -11.39 -9.11
CA ASN A 101 10.50 -12.05 -10.36
C ASN A 101 11.95 -12.51 -10.41
N LYS A 102 12.86 -11.78 -9.75
CA LYS A 102 14.29 -12.10 -9.69
C LYS A 102 14.94 -11.43 -8.49
N ALA A 103 15.90 -12.11 -7.88
CA ALA A 103 16.77 -11.54 -6.85
C ALA A 103 18.20 -12.03 -7.02
N SER A 104 19.17 -11.14 -6.88
CA SER A 104 20.57 -11.49 -6.71
C SER A 104 20.82 -12.14 -5.36
N SER A 105 21.76 -13.10 -5.31
CA SER A 105 22.17 -13.73 -4.05
C SER A 105 22.79 -12.70 -3.11
N GLY A 106 22.41 -12.72 -1.84
CA GLY A 106 22.93 -11.82 -0.80
C GLY A 106 22.30 -10.42 -0.76
N THR A 107 21.33 -10.10 -1.62
CA THR A 107 20.59 -8.83 -1.55
C THR A 107 19.61 -8.82 -0.38
N GLU A 108 19.72 -7.81 0.50
CA GLU A 108 18.84 -7.65 1.67
C GLU A 108 18.62 -6.15 1.99
N PRO A 109 17.37 -5.70 2.22
CA PRO A 109 16.12 -6.38 1.86
C PRO A 109 15.97 -6.44 0.33
N LEU A 110 15.00 -7.23 -0.17
CA LEU A 110 14.72 -7.31 -1.62
C LEU A 110 13.93 -6.09 -2.09
N ALA A 111 12.91 -5.71 -1.33
CA ALA A 111 12.05 -4.58 -1.59
C ALA A 111 11.38 -4.08 -0.31
N ALA A 112 10.84 -2.87 -0.35
CA ALA A 112 10.05 -2.34 0.75
C ALA A 112 8.96 -1.37 0.28
N VAL A 113 7.84 -1.40 1.01
CA VAL A 113 6.78 -0.38 0.98
C VAL A 113 6.86 0.44 2.26
N TYR A 114 6.71 1.76 2.15
CA TYR A 114 6.82 2.69 3.27
C TYR A 114 5.47 3.35 3.49
N ALA A 115 4.99 3.34 4.74
CA ALA A 115 3.88 4.16 5.17
C ALA A 115 4.44 5.37 5.93
N SER A 116 4.37 6.57 5.34
CA SER A 116 4.82 7.81 5.98
C SER A 116 3.60 8.55 6.54
N LEU A 117 3.33 8.36 7.83
CA LEU A 117 2.09 8.83 8.45
C LEU A 117 2.23 10.17 9.17
N ASP A 118 3.44 10.67 9.34
CA ASP A 118 3.69 11.95 10.00
C ASP A 118 4.99 12.61 9.49
N THR A 119 5.30 13.78 10.02
CA THR A 119 6.57 14.49 9.86
C THR A 119 7.07 15.00 11.20
N ASP A 120 8.39 14.99 11.41
CA ASP A 120 8.99 15.59 12.59
C ASP A 120 8.98 17.14 12.54
N LEU A 121 9.56 17.78 13.56
CA LEU A 121 9.66 19.24 13.67
C LEU A 121 10.47 19.91 12.55
N LEU A 122 11.26 19.14 11.79
CA LEU A 122 12.04 19.59 10.64
C LEU A 122 11.36 19.21 9.30
N PHE A 123 10.09 18.77 9.34
CA PHE A 123 9.32 18.30 8.20
C PHE A 123 9.89 17.03 7.53
N ILE A 124 10.69 16.25 8.25
CA ILE A 124 11.22 14.98 7.77
C ILE A 124 10.14 13.91 7.96
N PRO A 125 9.80 13.11 6.93
CA PRO A 125 8.77 12.09 7.05
C PRO A 125 9.13 11.03 8.10
N VAL A 126 8.20 10.75 9.01
CA VAL A 126 8.25 9.64 9.96
C VAL A 126 7.49 8.47 9.33
N PHE A 127 8.17 7.32 9.21
CA PHE A 127 7.64 6.18 8.48
C PHE A 127 8.04 4.84 9.06
N THR A 128 7.22 3.84 8.78
CA THR A 128 7.52 2.42 9.00
C THR A 128 7.72 1.74 7.64
N LYS A 129 8.75 0.89 7.55
CA LYS A 129 9.04 0.09 6.35
C LYS A 129 8.48 -1.31 6.49
N TYR A 130 7.79 -1.80 5.47
CA TYR A 130 7.34 -3.18 5.36
C TYR A 130 8.16 -3.85 4.28
N VAL A 131 8.94 -4.87 4.65
CA VAL A 131 10.02 -5.39 3.81
C VAL A 131 9.77 -6.82 3.39
N TRP A 132 10.13 -7.12 2.13
CA TRP A 132 10.35 -8.48 1.67
C TRP A 132 11.83 -8.79 1.92
N SER A 133 12.09 -9.66 2.89
CA SER A 133 13.44 -10.10 3.24
C SER A 133 13.85 -11.33 2.43
N SER A 134 15.13 -11.43 2.08
CA SER A 134 15.67 -12.65 1.46
C SER A 134 15.86 -13.78 2.46
N SER A 135 15.96 -13.46 3.76
CA SER A 135 16.46 -14.40 4.77
C SER A 135 15.88 -14.24 6.18
N LYS A 136 15.50 -13.02 6.59
CA LYS A 136 14.92 -12.77 7.91
C LYS A 136 13.51 -13.36 7.99
N PRO A 137 13.09 -13.96 9.12
CA PRO A 137 11.73 -14.45 9.30
C PRO A 137 10.68 -13.34 9.20
N GLU A 138 9.47 -13.69 8.74
CA GLU A 138 8.31 -12.81 8.84
C GLU A 138 8.03 -12.41 10.29
N GLY A 139 7.54 -11.19 10.49
CA GLY A 139 7.33 -10.57 11.79
C GLY A 139 8.60 -10.02 12.46
N THR A 140 9.78 -10.22 11.86
CA THR A 140 11.02 -9.64 12.40
C THR A 140 10.93 -8.11 12.38
N PHE A 141 11.02 -7.51 13.56
CA PHE A 141 11.15 -6.07 13.73
C PHE A 141 12.61 -5.69 13.87
N THR A 142 13.06 -4.70 13.10
CA THR A 142 14.37 -4.06 13.30
C THR A 142 14.14 -2.58 13.54
N GLU A 143 14.59 -2.10 14.70
CA GLU A 143 14.50 -0.69 15.06
C GLU A 143 15.38 0.16 14.14
N GLY A 144 14.84 1.30 13.72
CA GLY A 144 15.55 2.30 12.95
C GLY A 144 16.57 3.07 13.77
N GLY A 145 17.64 3.54 13.14
CA GLY A 145 18.57 4.49 13.75
C GLY A 145 18.18 5.94 13.43
N MET A 146 18.99 6.90 13.90
CA MET A 146 18.81 8.34 13.63
C MET A 146 18.59 8.69 12.13
N PHE A 147 19.09 7.86 11.22
CA PHE A 147 19.02 8.09 9.76
C PHE A 147 18.23 7.02 9.00
N SER A 148 17.55 6.10 9.70
CA SER A 148 16.78 5.02 9.06
C SER A 148 15.47 4.79 9.80
N GLY A 149 14.36 4.68 9.07
CA GLY A 149 13.10 4.24 9.69
C GLY A 149 13.14 2.77 10.08
N SER A 150 12.39 2.42 11.12
CA SER A 150 12.19 1.04 11.58
C SER A 150 11.51 0.19 10.51
N GLU A 151 11.84 -1.10 10.49
CA GLU A 151 11.33 -2.05 9.50
C GLU A 151 10.69 -3.29 10.14
N ILE A 152 9.64 -3.78 9.48
CA ILE A 152 8.95 -5.03 9.80
C ILE A 152 9.04 -5.91 8.56
N VAL A 153 9.55 -7.13 8.72
CA VAL A 153 9.52 -8.15 7.67
C VAL A 153 8.09 -8.67 7.55
N VAL A 154 7.48 -8.48 6.38
CA VAL A 154 6.12 -8.98 6.10
C VAL A 154 6.13 -10.13 5.11
N GLN A 155 7.23 -10.31 4.37
CA GLN A 155 7.44 -11.46 3.50
C GLN A 155 8.88 -11.95 3.56
N SER A 156 9.09 -13.27 3.51
CA SER A 156 10.42 -13.87 3.63
C SER A 156 10.76 -14.87 2.53
N GLY A 157 12.04 -14.88 2.13
CA GLY A 157 12.61 -15.85 1.24
C GLY A 157 12.37 -15.58 -0.25
N THR A 158 12.92 -16.47 -1.08
CA THR A 158 12.94 -16.35 -2.55
C THR A 158 12.40 -17.59 -3.26
N LYS A 159 11.74 -18.50 -2.52
CA LYS A 159 11.30 -19.80 -3.07
C LYS A 159 10.09 -19.68 -4.00
N GLU A 160 9.32 -18.61 -3.89
CA GLU A 160 8.06 -18.43 -4.61
C GLU A 160 8.14 -17.32 -5.66
N ILE A 161 9.24 -17.30 -6.41
CA ILE A 161 9.44 -16.38 -7.54
C ILE A 161 8.30 -16.54 -8.57
N GLY A 162 7.79 -15.42 -9.06
CA GLY A 162 6.73 -15.34 -10.06
C GLY A 162 5.32 -15.42 -9.48
N GLN A 163 5.17 -15.54 -8.16
CA GLN A 163 3.86 -15.57 -7.49
C GLN A 163 3.54 -14.22 -6.84
N TRP A 164 2.26 -13.84 -6.89
CA TRP A 164 1.74 -12.66 -6.22
C TRP A 164 1.37 -12.97 -4.77
N PHE A 165 1.96 -12.24 -3.83
CA PHE A 165 1.60 -12.24 -2.42
C PHE A 165 0.82 -10.99 -2.08
N GLU A 166 -0.16 -11.12 -1.18
CA GLU A 166 -0.90 -10.00 -0.63
C GLU A 166 -0.47 -9.76 0.82
N GLU A 167 -0.11 -8.52 1.10
CA GLU A 167 0.18 -8.05 2.44
C GLU A 167 -1.01 -7.24 2.95
N ARG A 168 -1.33 -7.40 4.24
CA ARG A 168 -2.36 -6.63 4.93
C ARG A 168 -1.88 -6.29 6.34
N VAL A 169 -1.61 -5.01 6.59
CA VAL A 169 -1.02 -4.54 7.86
C VAL A 169 -1.80 -3.37 8.44
N ASN A 170 -1.85 -3.28 9.77
CA ASN A 170 -2.39 -2.12 10.47
C ASN A 170 -1.27 -1.09 10.69
N VAL A 171 -1.13 -0.16 9.74
CA VAL A 171 -0.03 0.81 9.75
C VAL A 171 -0.14 1.82 10.88
N TYR A 172 -1.35 2.08 11.35
CA TYR A 172 -1.60 3.05 12.42
C TYR A 172 -1.15 2.48 13.77
N ASP A 173 -1.52 1.23 14.07
CA ASP A 173 -1.10 0.57 15.30
C ASP A 173 0.41 0.33 15.31
N ASP A 174 0.99 -0.09 14.18
CA ASP A 174 2.44 -0.21 14.05
C ASP A 174 3.15 1.13 14.24
N PHE A 175 2.61 2.21 13.67
CA PHE A 175 3.17 3.55 13.85
C PHE A 175 3.16 3.95 15.33
N LYS A 176 2.03 3.81 16.01
CA LYS A 176 1.91 4.16 17.44
C LYS A 176 2.84 3.33 18.33
N ARG A 177 2.94 2.04 18.06
CA ARG A 177 3.80 1.12 18.81
C ARG A 177 5.28 1.45 18.62
N ILE A 178 5.69 1.87 17.42
CA ILE A 178 7.09 2.09 17.06
C ILE A 178 7.54 3.50 17.41
N HIS A 179 6.73 4.52 17.10
CA HIS A 179 7.11 5.93 17.24
C HIS A 179 6.56 6.56 18.52
N GLU A 180 5.75 5.82 19.29
CA GLU A 180 5.26 6.20 20.62
C GLU A 180 4.43 7.51 20.66
N HIS A 181 3.83 7.89 19.53
CA HIS A 181 2.89 9.01 19.43
C HIS A 181 1.80 8.77 18.37
N GLU A 182 0.79 9.64 18.36
CA GLU A 182 -0.25 9.67 17.31
C GLU A 182 0.32 10.20 15.99
N PRO A 183 0.03 9.58 14.84
CA PRO A 183 0.39 10.14 13.54
C PRO A 183 -0.40 11.42 13.24
N ALA A 184 0.00 12.13 12.19
CA ALA A 184 -0.78 13.27 11.68
C ALA A 184 -2.17 12.83 11.20
N ALA A 185 -3.11 13.78 11.19
CA ALA A 185 -4.46 13.56 10.65
C ALA A 185 -4.45 13.22 9.15
N LYS A 186 -3.38 13.57 8.43
CA LYS A 186 -3.15 13.19 7.04
C LYS A 186 -1.74 12.64 6.88
N ALA A 187 -1.65 11.45 6.28
CA ALA A 187 -0.37 10.84 5.96
C ALA A 187 0.42 11.72 4.99
N TRP A 188 1.74 11.74 5.17
CA TRP A 188 2.63 12.44 4.27
C TRP A 188 2.69 11.78 2.89
N GLY A 189 2.68 10.45 2.83
CA GLY A 189 2.84 9.71 1.59
C GLY A 189 3.08 8.21 1.74
N ILE A 190 3.24 7.58 0.59
CA ILE A 190 3.75 6.21 0.46
C ILE A 190 5.05 6.23 -0.34
N SER A 191 5.95 5.29 -0.08
CA SER A 191 7.16 5.11 -0.89
C SER A 191 7.39 3.65 -1.21
N ILE A 192 8.10 3.41 -2.31
CA ILE A 192 8.47 2.08 -2.79
C ILE A 192 9.97 2.07 -3.08
N ILE A 193 10.62 0.96 -2.75
CA ILE A 193 11.98 0.66 -3.18
C ILE A 193 12.10 -0.80 -3.61
N ALA A 194 12.87 -1.04 -4.67
CA ALA A 194 13.47 -2.33 -4.98
C ALA A 194 15.00 -2.21 -4.90
N ALA A 195 15.66 -3.20 -4.31
CA ALA A 195 17.10 -3.21 -4.18
C ALA A 195 17.80 -3.41 -5.56
N PRO A 196 19.10 -3.05 -5.69
CA PRO A 196 19.87 -3.39 -6.88
C PRO A 196 19.87 -4.91 -7.14
N GLY A 197 19.80 -5.31 -8.40
CA GLY A 197 19.73 -6.71 -8.82
C GLY A 197 18.40 -7.42 -8.53
N VAL A 198 17.37 -6.69 -8.09
CA VAL A 198 16.00 -7.22 -7.90
C VAL A 198 15.10 -6.83 -9.07
N GLU A 199 14.28 -7.77 -9.52
CA GLU A 199 13.13 -7.52 -10.37
C GLU A 199 11.87 -7.91 -9.60
N ILE A 200 10.96 -6.96 -9.38
CA ILE A 200 9.76 -7.15 -8.55
C ILE A 200 8.62 -6.28 -9.07
N ASP A 201 7.41 -6.79 -8.99
CA ASP A 201 6.20 -6.06 -9.33
C ASP A 201 5.43 -5.67 -8.05
N PHE A 202 4.77 -4.51 -8.08
CA PHE A 202 3.90 -3.98 -7.02
C PHE A 202 2.51 -3.73 -7.60
N GLY A 203 1.51 -4.39 -7.04
CA GLY A 203 0.10 -4.15 -7.35
C GLY A 203 -0.47 -2.95 -6.60
N PRO A 204 -1.78 -2.69 -6.72
CA PRO A 204 -2.44 -1.55 -6.09
C PRO A 204 -2.18 -1.47 -4.58
N LEU A 205 -2.11 -0.23 -4.07
CA LEU A 205 -2.05 0.08 -2.65
C LEU A 205 -3.38 0.66 -2.19
N ILE A 206 -4.02 -0.02 -1.24
CA ILE A 206 -5.38 0.27 -0.79
C ILE A 206 -5.38 0.42 0.73
N ALA A 207 -5.98 1.49 1.23
CA ALA A 207 -6.23 1.69 2.64
C ALA A 207 -7.70 1.38 2.97
N ALA A 208 -7.97 0.77 4.12
CA ALA A 208 -9.31 0.38 4.54
C ALA A 208 -9.54 0.62 6.03
N PRO A 209 -10.81 0.78 6.49
CA PRO A 209 -11.15 0.76 7.90
C PRO A 209 -10.76 -0.56 8.59
N VAL A 210 -10.73 -0.56 9.92
CA VAL A 210 -10.74 -1.81 10.70
C VAL A 210 -12.15 -2.40 10.58
N ASN A 211 -12.26 -3.55 9.91
CA ASN A 211 -13.52 -4.31 9.86
C ASN A 211 -13.81 -4.98 11.19
#